data_AF-X1RJ14-F1
#
_entry.id   AF-X1RJ14-F1
#
_cell.length_a   1.000
_cell.length_b   1.000
_cell.length_c   1.000
_cell.angle_alpha   90.00
_cell.angle_beta   90.00
_cell.angle_gamma   90.00
#
_symmetry.space_group_name_H-M   'P 1'
#
loop_
_entity.id
_entity.type
_entity.pdbx_description
1 polymer ?
#
loop_
_entity_poly.entity_id
_entity_poly.type
_entity_poly.pdbx_seq_one_letter_code
_entity_poly.pdbx_strand_id
1 'polypeptide(L)' 'DADGRTTWPDDGTGVTEYGSHAISSDGQGGAVIAWGSGKSMFKSERSYVQRIDSEGKLLWGEEGIRLNP' A
#
# COMPACT_ATOMS: atom_id res chain seq x y z
N ASP A 1 -16.24 -7.17 -0.92
CA ASP A 1 -16.46 -7.95 -2.15
C ASP A 1 -16.98 -7.03 -3.26
N ALA A 2 -17.27 -7.55 -4.46
CA ALA A 2 -17.81 -6.77 -5.59
C ALA A 2 -19.22 -6.20 -5.33
N ASP A 3 -19.84 -6.54 -4.19
CA ASP A 3 -21.13 -6.04 -3.73
C ASP A 3 -20.98 -4.91 -2.69
N GLY A 4 -19.75 -4.41 -2.46
CA GLY A 4 -19.50 -3.35 -1.49
C GLY A 4 -19.65 -3.80 -0.04
N ARG A 5 -19.70 -5.11 0.26
CA ARG A 5 -19.64 -5.60 1.63
C ARG A 5 -18.19 -5.60 2.10
N THR A 6 -17.98 -4.96 3.23
CA THR A 6 -16.70 -4.97 3.95
C THR A 6 -16.43 -6.41 4.40
N THR A 7 -15.49 -7.09 3.74
CA THR A 7 -15.02 -8.44 4.13
C THR A 7 -13.88 -8.39 5.14
N TRP A 8 -13.54 -7.18 5.61
CA TRP A 8 -12.59 -6.94 6.69
C TRP A 8 -13.37 -6.71 7.99
N PRO A 9 -12.85 -7.12 9.16
CA PRO A 9 -13.41 -6.69 10.44
C PRO A 9 -13.48 -5.16 10.48
N ASP A 10 -14.47 -4.59 11.17
CA ASP A 10 -14.72 -3.14 11.24
C ASP A 10 -13.50 -2.31 11.66
N ASP A 11 -12.52 -2.94 12.32
CA ASP A 11 -11.30 -2.31 12.81
C ASP A 11 -10.08 -2.49 11.87
N GLY A 12 -10.24 -3.14 10.72
CA GLY A 12 -9.14 -3.46 9.80
C GLY A 12 -8.09 -4.40 10.40
N THR A 13 -7.07 -4.76 9.63
CA THR A 13 -5.91 -5.53 10.11
C THR A 13 -4.69 -4.63 10.06
N GLY A 14 -4.08 -4.36 11.22
CA GLY A 14 -2.83 -3.61 11.31
C GLY A 14 -1.71 -4.37 10.59
N VAL A 15 -1.18 -3.79 9.51
CA VAL A 15 -0.16 -4.45 8.66
C VAL A 15 1.25 -4.33 9.27
N THR A 16 1.49 -3.45 10.26
CA THR A 16 2.78 -3.36 10.96
C THR A 16 2.74 -2.46 12.19
N GLU A 17 3.62 -2.76 13.14
CA GLU A 17 3.83 -2.03 14.40
C GLU A 17 4.78 -0.82 14.22
N TYR A 18 5.50 -0.72 13.09
CA TYR A 18 6.42 0.39 12.78
C TYR A 18 6.51 0.63 11.25
N GLY A 19 5.83 1.67 10.77
CA GLY A 19 5.99 2.23 9.42
C GLY A 19 4.70 2.87 8.90
N SER A 20 4.80 4.00 8.19
CA SER A 20 3.65 4.63 7.54
C SER A 20 3.26 3.83 6.30
N HIS A 21 2.04 3.33 6.26
CA HIS A 21 1.48 2.61 5.13
C HIS A 21 0.17 3.26 4.72
N ALA A 22 -0.02 3.44 3.42
CA ALA A 22 -1.27 3.93 2.86
C ALA A 22 -1.66 3.08 1.66
N ILE A 23 -2.95 2.78 1.52
CA ILE A 23 -3.50 2.08 0.37
C ILE A 23 -4.72 2.84 -0.15
N SER A 24 -4.84 2.91 -1.47
CA SER A 24 -6.01 3.48 -2.14
C SER A 24 -6.34 2.64 -3.36
N SER A 25 -7.60 2.66 -3.81
CA SER A 25 -7.96 2.06 -5.10
C SER A 25 -7.31 2.85 -6.24
N ASP A 26 -6.93 2.16 -7.31
CA ASP A 26 -6.43 2.81 -8.53
C ASP A 26 -7.55 3.23 -9.52
N GLY A 27 -8.82 2.99 -9.17
CA GLY A 27 -9.99 3.29 -10.00
C GLY A 27 -10.22 2.33 -11.18
N GLN A 28 -9.39 1.30 -11.34
CA GLN A 28 -9.41 0.33 -12.45
C GLN A 28 -9.49 -1.13 -11.96
N GLY A 29 -9.87 -1.33 -10.69
CA GLY A 29 -9.95 -2.66 -10.07
C GLY A 29 -8.67 -3.12 -9.37
N GLY A 30 -7.63 -2.27 -9.36
CA GLY A 30 -6.38 -2.48 -8.63
C GLY A 30 -6.24 -1.56 -7.41
N ALA A 31 -5.02 -1.50 -6.89
CA ALA A 31 -4.65 -0.71 -5.73
C ALA A 31 -3.30 0.00 -5.92
N VAL A 32 -3.16 1.16 -5.29
CA VAL A 32 -1.88 1.86 -5.10
C VAL A 32 -1.52 1.79 -3.62
N ILE A 33 -0.32 1.31 -3.33
CA ILE A 33 0.20 1.12 -1.98
C ILE A 33 1.44 2.00 -1.83
N ALA A 34 1.51 2.76 -0.73
CA ALA A 34 2.71 3.47 -0.30
C ALA A 34 3.21 2.89 1.02
N TRP A 35 4.52 2.68 1.13
CA TRP A 35 5.17 2.22 2.36
C TRP A 35 6.46 2.97 2.61
N GLY A 36 6.78 3.15 3.90
CA GLY A 36 8.02 3.75 4.36
C GLY A 36 8.84 2.78 5.19
N SER A 37 10.15 2.70 4.95
CA SER A 37 11.10 2.09 5.86
C SER A 37 11.60 3.12 6.87
N GLY A 38 11.83 2.70 8.12
CA GLY A 38 12.40 3.56 9.16
C GLY A 38 11.82 3.26 10.53
N LYS A 39 12.54 3.67 11.59
CA LYS A 39 12.13 3.42 12.99
C LYS A 39 11.08 4.42 13.51
N SER A 40 10.73 5.44 12.74
CA SER A 40 9.80 6.50 13.15
C SER A 40 8.70 6.71 12.12
N MET A 41 7.46 6.76 12.60
CA MET A 41 6.28 7.13 11.80
C MET A 41 6.39 8.52 11.14
N PHE A 42 7.26 9.40 11.67
CA PHE A 42 7.43 10.78 11.20
C PHE A 42 8.66 10.96 10.30
N LYS A 43 9.50 9.92 10.16
CA LYS A 43 10.71 9.94 9.34
C LYS A 43 10.92 8.58 8.69
N SER A 44 10.34 8.41 7.51
CA SER A 44 10.73 7.32 6.62
C SER A 44 12.10 7.61 6.03
N GLU A 45 13.04 6.68 6.21
CA GLU A 45 14.36 6.69 5.57
C GLU A 45 14.25 6.38 4.07
N ARG A 46 13.30 5.52 3.69
CA ARG A 46 12.98 5.25 2.30
C ARG A 46 11.47 5.13 2.15
N SER A 47 10.90 5.81 1.17
CA SER A 47 9.48 5.74 0.86
C SER A 47 9.33 5.18 -0.53
N TYR A 48 8.37 4.31 -0.70
CA TYR A 48 8.11 3.60 -1.94
C TYR A 48 6.63 3.64 -2.28
N VAL A 49 6.33 3.42 -3.55
CA VAL A 49 4.97 3.24 -4.03
C VAL A 49 4.91 2.12 -5.07
N GLN A 50 3.83 1.35 -5.04
CA GLN A 50 3.54 0.25 -5.96
C GLN A 50 2.11 0.37 -6.44
N ARG A 51 1.89 0.14 -7.72
CA ARG A 51 0.56 -0.15 -8.25
C ARG A 51 0.43 -1.65 -8.51
N ILE A 52 -0.67 -2.22 -8.06
CA ILE A 52 -1.06 -3.62 -8.26
C ILE A 52 -2.36 -3.60 -9.06
N ASP A 53 -2.44 -4.35 -10.15
CA ASP A 53 -3.69 -4.47 -10.92
C ASP A 53 -4.69 -5.44 -10.28
N SER A 54 -5.85 -5.61 -10.93
CA SER A 54 -6.92 -6.50 -10.47
C SER A 54 -6.53 -7.98 -10.45
N GLU A 55 -5.48 -8.38 -11.17
CA GLU A 55 -4.95 -9.74 -11.21
C GLU A 55 -3.83 -9.95 -10.18
N GLY A 56 -3.48 -8.92 -9.40
CA GLY A 56 -2.41 -8.97 -8.41
C GLY A 56 -1.02 -8.70 -8.98
N LYS A 57 -0.90 -8.24 -10.25
CA LYS A 57 0.38 -8.00 -10.89
C LYS A 57 0.96 -6.65 -10.50
N LEU A 58 2.26 -6.63 -10.20
CA LEU A 58 3.03 -5.43 -9.94
C LEU A 58 3.27 -4.64 -11.23
N LEU A 59 2.81 -3.39 -11.29
CA LEU A 59 2.89 -2.56 -12.50
C LEU A 59 4.11 -1.64 -12.57
N TRP A 60 4.82 -1.42 -11.46
CA TRP A 60 6.00 -0.55 -11.39
C TRP A 60 7.31 -1.29 -11.08
N GLY A 61 7.42 -2.52 -11.58
CA GLY A 61 8.51 -3.43 -11.23
C GLY A 61 8.30 -4.11 -9.88
N GLU A 62 9.22 -5.00 -9.51
CA GLU A 62 9.11 -5.80 -8.27
C GLU A 62 9.31 -4.95 -7.01
N GLU A 63 10.15 -3.92 -7.09
CA GLU A 63 10.51 -3.05 -5.96
C GLU A 63 9.63 -1.80 -5.83
N GLY A 64 8.77 -1.54 -6.83
CA GLY A 64 8.05 -0.28 -6.96
C GLY A 64 8.95 0.93 -7.22
N ILE A 65 8.39 2.12 -7.04
CA ILE A 65 9.07 3.40 -7.24
C ILE A 65 9.49 3.97 -5.90
N ARG A 66 10.78 4.24 -5.74
CA ARG A 66 11.29 5.01 -4.60
C ARG A 66 10.95 6.49 -4.75
N LEU A 67 10.33 7.08 -3.73
CA LEU A 67 9.83 8.45 -3.73
C LEU A 67 10.84 9.48 -3.19
N ASN A 68 11.82 9.04 -2.40
CA ASN A 68 12.81 9.92 -1.78
C ASN A 68 14.25 9.62 -2.27
N PRO A 69 15.15 10.63 -2.34
CA PRO A 69 16.50 10.51 -2.88
C PRO A 69 17.44 9.67 -2.04
#